data_AF-A0AAI9X7M8-F1
#
_entry.id   AF-A0AAI9X7M8-F1
#
_cell.length_a   1.000
_cell.length_b   1.000
_cell.length_c   1.000
_cell.angle_alpha   90.00
_cell.angle_beta   90.00
_cell.angle_gamma   90.00
#
_symmetry.space_group_name_H-M   'P 1'
#
loop_
_entity.id
_entity.type
_entity.pdbx_description
1 polymer ?
#
loop_
_entity_poly.entity_id
_entity_poly.type
_entity_poly.pdbx_seq_one_letter_code
_entity_poly.pdbx_strand_id
1 'polypeptide(L)'
;MSLLRPFNSSSSGVAFVAGANGITGHAIVEYLTRQPETEWPLKTCFTDPRVEFIALDFLNSPASIVEQIKELCADVTHAFFTSYIHNNDFSKLYEKNGPLFRNYLEAVDQACPKLQRVVLQTGGKHYGIQFRELTSPLVEEMPRYDGPESIFYYEQEDDMFAIQKRRQTWSYNIIRPMGIIGYASQYIGINEALPIAQYFLICRELGVPPKWPGTLSTYLRVESQSYAPGIANLTVWAATQDCCKDEAFNHFNGDVIVWKFLWHFLADYFNAPLGSSEPTETTEPMDMLEWAKDKRPVWESIVAKNGGDPDAFQLDSFALMNWYITPSEMKTPFISTVHKARSFGWTHHDDTYESWLKAFKSYQNAGVLPAP
;
A
#
# COMPACT_ATOMS: atom_id res chain seq x y z
N MET A 1 -0.44 -13.96 7.19
CA MET A 1 -0.54 -14.33 5.75
C MET A 1 -1.84 -15.07 5.57
N SER A 2 -2.29 -15.28 4.32
CA SER A 2 -3.51 -16.03 4.07
C SER A 2 -3.37 -16.98 2.88
N LEU A 3 -4.01 -18.14 2.97
CA LEU A 3 -4.19 -19.11 1.90
C LEU A 3 -5.64 -19.08 1.44
N LEU A 4 -5.88 -19.02 0.13
CA LEU A 4 -7.21 -18.92 -0.48
C LEU A 4 -7.50 -20.10 -1.39
N ARG A 5 -8.58 -20.85 -1.13
CA ARG A 5 -9.01 -22.01 -1.93
C ARG A 5 -10.27 -21.70 -2.77
N PRO A 6 -10.38 -22.15 -4.02
CA PRO A 6 -11.57 -21.91 -4.86
C PRO A 6 -12.79 -22.72 -4.39
N PHE A 7 -14.01 -22.16 -4.53
CA PHE A 7 -15.27 -22.80 -4.09
C PHE A 7 -15.98 -23.63 -5.20
N ASN A 8 -15.73 -23.34 -6.49
CA ASN A 8 -16.12 -24.15 -7.65
C ASN A 8 -15.57 -23.50 -8.95
N SER A 9 -15.28 -24.32 -9.98
CA SER A 9 -14.38 -24.02 -11.10
C SER A 9 -14.92 -23.09 -12.21
N SER A 10 -14.05 -22.19 -12.68
CA SER A 10 -13.83 -21.94 -14.13
C SER A 10 -12.44 -21.34 -14.47
N SER A 11 -11.68 -20.86 -13.49
CA SER A 11 -10.20 -20.82 -13.51
C SER A 11 -9.67 -21.17 -12.12
N SER A 12 -9.19 -22.40 -11.95
CA SER A 12 -8.83 -22.97 -10.65
C SER A 12 -7.41 -22.53 -10.23
N GLY A 13 -7.31 -21.53 -9.36
CA GLY A 13 -6.05 -21.15 -8.70
C GLY A 13 -6.19 -21.11 -7.18
N VAL A 14 -5.12 -21.47 -6.47
CA VAL A 14 -5.01 -21.32 -5.02
C VAL A 14 -3.96 -20.24 -4.76
N ALA A 15 -4.35 -19.21 -4.01
CA ALA A 15 -3.51 -18.05 -3.77
C ALA A 15 -2.88 -18.08 -2.37
N PHE A 16 -1.57 -17.82 -2.29
CA PHE A 16 -0.87 -17.59 -1.03
C PHE A 16 -0.48 -16.12 -0.93
N VAL A 17 -1.10 -15.38 0.00
CA VAL A 17 -0.92 -13.92 0.15
C VAL A 17 -0.09 -13.62 1.40
N ALA A 18 1.17 -13.28 1.16
CA ALA A 18 2.12 -12.81 2.13
C ALA A 18 1.82 -11.35 2.51
N GLY A 19 1.47 -11.09 3.77
CA GLY A 19 1.10 -9.74 4.25
C GLY A 19 -0.39 -9.42 4.14
N ALA A 20 -1.25 -10.45 4.22
CA ALA A 20 -2.72 -10.35 4.11
C ALA A 20 -3.41 -9.36 5.08
N ASN A 21 -2.76 -8.97 6.17
CA ASN A 21 -3.24 -7.97 7.13
C ASN A 21 -2.80 -6.53 6.79
N GLY A 22 -1.90 -6.35 5.83
CA GLY A 22 -1.46 -5.05 5.32
C GLY A 22 -2.37 -4.50 4.22
N ILE A 23 -2.11 -3.25 3.80
CA ILE A 23 -2.99 -2.50 2.89
C ILE A 23 -3.27 -3.19 1.55
N THR A 24 -2.24 -3.60 0.80
CA THR A 24 -2.46 -4.33 -0.47
C THR A 24 -2.86 -5.77 -0.23
N GLY A 25 -2.22 -6.47 0.72
CA GLY A 25 -2.51 -7.87 0.98
C GLY A 25 -3.97 -8.08 1.36
N HIS A 26 -4.53 -7.17 2.16
CA HIS A 26 -5.94 -7.16 2.49
C HIS A 26 -6.82 -6.99 1.23
N ALA A 27 -6.53 -5.98 0.42
CA ALA A 27 -7.26 -5.73 -0.83
C ALA A 27 -7.19 -6.89 -1.84
N ILE A 28 -6.05 -7.61 -1.91
CA ILE A 28 -5.93 -8.83 -2.74
C ILE A 28 -6.84 -9.93 -2.22
N VAL A 29 -6.85 -10.16 -0.90
CA VAL A 29 -7.73 -11.18 -0.32
C VAL A 29 -9.19 -10.82 -0.52
N GLU A 30 -9.58 -9.57 -0.30
CA GLU A 30 -10.94 -9.08 -0.60
C GLU A 30 -11.28 -9.25 -2.08
N TYR A 31 -10.39 -8.89 -2.99
CA TYR A 31 -10.62 -9.02 -4.43
C TYR A 31 -10.87 -10.49 -4.82
N LEU A 32 -10.08 -11.41 -4.27
CA LEU A 32 -10.19 -12.85 -4.56
C LEU A 32 -11.38 -13.52 -3.87
N THR A 33 -11.87 -12.95 -2.77
CA THR A 33 -13.01 -13.47 -2.01
C THR A 33 -14.31 -12.76 -2.30
N ARG A 34 -14.29 -11.63 -3.01
CA ARG A 34 -15.43 -10.72 -3.30
C ARG A 34 -16.80 -11.21 -2.82
N GLN A 35 -17.14 -10.78 -1.61
CA GLN A 35 -18.50 -10.51 -1.20
C GLN A 35 -18.90 -9.10 -1.69
N PRO A 36 -20.20 -8.77 -1.80
CA PRO A 36 -20.63 -7.40 -2.08
C PRO A 36 -20.03 -6.38 -1.08
N GLU A 37 -19.71 -5.16 -1.53
CA GLU A 37 -19.14 -4.09 -0.67
C GLU A 37 -19.98 -3.77 0.59
N THR A 38 -21.26 -4.15 0.58
CA THR A 38 -22.21 -3.97 1.70
C THR A 38 -22.03 -4.98 2.84
N GLU A 39 -21.20 -6.01 2.69
CA GLU A 39 -21.06 -7.14 3.62
C GLU A 39 -19.70 -7.15 4.36
N TRP A 40 -19.02 -6.01 4.45
CA TRP A 40 -17.73 -5.92 5.16
C TRP A 40 -17.87 -6.21 6.67
N PRO A 41 -17.10 -7.19 7.22
CA PRO A 41 -17.17 -7.52 8.63
C PRO A 41 -16.50 -6.46 9.50
N LEU A 42 -17.09 -6.24 10.68
CA LEU A 42 -16.64 -5.30 11.74
C LEU A 42 -15.31 -5.72 12.43
N LYS A 43 -14.59 -6.74 11.94
CA LYS A 43 -13.41 -7.30 12.63
C LYS A 43 -12.28 -7.61 11.66
N THR A 44 -11.06 -7.53 12.20
CA THR A 44 -9.74 -7.65 11.54
C THR A 44 -9.42 -9.01 10.91
N CYS A 45 -10.31 -10.00 11.00
CA CYS A 45 -10.13 -11.30 10.33
C CYS A 45 -11.15 -11.48 9.21
N PHE A 46 -10.68 -11.95 8.06
CA PHE A 46 -11.55 -12.49 7.03
C PHE A 46 -12.37 -13.65 7.63
N THR A 47 -13.69 -13.55 7.55
CA THR A 47 -14.64 -14.59 7.99
C THR A 47 -15.00 -15.55 6.86
N ASP A 48 -14.42 -15.38 5.67
CA ASP A 48 -14.70 -16.20 4.51
C ASP A 48 -14.09 -17.61 4.68
N PRO A 49 -14.88 -18.69 4.55
CA PRO A 49 -14.41 -20.06 4.76
C PRO A 49 -13.35 -20.52 3.74
N ARG A 50 -13.14 -19.76 2.66
CA ARG A 50 -12.05 -20.01 1.69
C ARG A 50 -10.70 -19.51 2.17
N VAL A 51 -10.67 -18.66 3.20
CA VAL A 51 -9.47 -18.02 3.72
C VAL A 51 -8.96 -18.81 4.93
N GLU A 52 -7.73 -19.29 4.84
CA GLU A 52 -7.02 -19.87 5.97
C GLU A 52 -5.84 -18.96 6.35
N PHE A 53 -5.88 -18.39 7.56
CA PHE A 53 -4.79 -17.56 8.05
C PHE A 53 -3.65 -18.41 8.58
N ILE A 54 -2.45 -18.14 8.08
CA ILE A 54 -1.22 -18.79 8.52
C ILE A 54 -0.31 -17.71 9.11
N ALA A 55 0.06 -17.90 10.37
CA ALA A 55 1.05 -17.08 11.05
C ALA A 55 2.44 -17.66 10.72
N LEU A 56 3.22 -16.92 9.93
CA LEU A 56 4.61 -17.27 9.63
C LEU A 56 5.48 -16.03 9.84
N ASP A 57 6.70 -16.27 10.28
CA ASP A 57 7.75 -15.26 10.27
C ASP A 57 8.71 -15.59 9.12
N PHE A 58 8.76 -14.71 8.10
CA PHE A 58 9.64 -14.90 6.96
C PHE A 58 11.11 -14.56 7.26
N LEU A 59 11.45 -14.07 8.45
CA LEU A 59 12.86 -13.96 8.87
C LEU A 59 13.42 -15.30 9.37
N ASN A 60 12.56 -16.30 9.61
CA ASN A 60 13.02 -17.66 9.89
C ASN A 60 13.69 -18.29 8.66
N SER A 61 14.44 -19.37 8.89
CA SER A 61 15.10 -20.09 7.80
C SER A 61 14.08 -20.66 6.81
N PRO A 62 14.42 -20.74 5.50
CA PRO A 62 13.54 -21.34 4.50
C PRO A 62 13.06 -22.74 4.89
N ALA A 63 13.94 -23.58 5.45
CA ALA A 63 13.58 -24.92 5.90
C ALA A 63 12.48 -24.92 6.97
N SER A 64 12.56 -24.02 7.95
CA SER A 64 11.54 -23.88 9.00
C SER A 64 10.19 -23.39 8.44
N ILE A 65 10.23 -22.51 7.42
CA ILE A 65 9.01 -22.04 6.75
C ILE A 65 8.39 -23.19 5.93
N VAL A 66 9.20 -23.95 5.18
CA VAL A 66 8.76 -25.12 4.39
C VAL A 66 8.06 -26.15 5.28
N GLU A 67 8.61 -26.47 6.45
CA GLU A 67 7.99 -27.41 7.38
C GLU A 67 6.56 -27.01 7.77
N GLN A 68 6.30 -25.70 7.91
CA GLN A 68 5.00 -25.17 8.28
C GLN A 68 4.00 -25.12 7.11
N ILE A 69 4.47 -24.93 5.88
CA ILE A 69 3.57 -24.68 4.72
C ILE A 69 3.46 -25.84 3.73
N LYS A 70 4.37 -26.82 3.72
CA LYS A 70 4.43 -27.87 2.67
C LYS A 70 3.13 -28.65 2.46
N GLU A 71 2.38 -28.92 3.53
CA GLU A 71 1.11 -29.66 3.45
C GLU A 71 -0.05 -28.73 3.09
N LEU A 72 -0.09 -27.54 3.71
CA LEU A 72 -1.16 -26.55 3.51
C LEU A 72 -1.11 -25.92 2.11
N CYS A 73 0.09 -25.68 1.60
CA CYS A 73 0.34 -24.94 0.37
C CYS A 73 0.65 -25.85 -0.84
N ALA A 74 0.47 -27.17 -0.74
CA ALA A 74 0.76 -28.11 -1.83
C ALA A 74 -0.01 -27.79 -3.13
N ASP A 75 -1.21 -27.20 -3.00
CA ASP A 75 -2.06 -26.80 -4.12
C ASP A 75 -1.88 -25.36 -4.59
N VAL A 76 -1.02 -24.56 -3.93
CA VAL A 76 -0.77 -23.16 -4.28
C VAL A 76 -0.25 -23.05 -5.70
N THR A 77 -0.92 -22.20 -6.51
CA THR A 77 -0.53 -21.89 -7.89
C THR A 77 -0.04 -20.46 -8.05
N HIS A 78 -0.53 -19.53 -7.21
CA HIS A 78 -0.17 -18.12 -7.27
C HIS A 78 0.27 -17.63 -5.90
N ALA A 79 1.46 -17.04 -5.81
CA ALA A 79 2.00 -16.53 -4.55
C ALA A 79 2.20 -15.02 -4.66
N PHE A 80 1.65 -14.25 -3.72
CA PHE A 80 1.65 -12.79 -3.73
C PHE A 80 2.40 -12.26 -2.53
N PHE A 81 3.50 -11.55 -2.75
CA PHE A 81 4.30 -10.93 -1.69
C PHE A 81 4.03 -9.43 -1.60
N THR A 82 3.27 -9.05 -0.56
CA THR A 82 2.98 -7.65 -0.21
C THR A 82 3.42 -7.32 1.22
N SER A 83 4.43 -8.04 1.73
CA SER A 83 4.96 -7.86 3.09
C SER A 83 6.10 -6.84 3.10
N TYR A 84 6.19 -6.07 4.18
CA TYR A 84 7.22 -5.05 4.37
C TYR A 84 7.47 -4.88 5.87
N ILE A 85 8.73 -4.84 6.27
CA ILE A 85 9.12 -4.46 7.63
C ILE A 85 9.57 -3.00 7.60
N HIS A 86 8.79 -2.16 8.28
CA HIS A 86 9.11 -0.75 8.42
C HIS A 86 10.21 -0.51 9.45
N ASN A 87 11.01 0.51 9.18
CA ASN A 87 11.95 1.09 10.12
C ASN A 87 11.94 2.61 9.88
N ASN A 88 11.81 3.39 10.95
CA ASN A 88 11.86 4.85 10.90
C ASN A 88 13.23 5.35 10.40
N ASP A 89 14.28 4.54 10.57
CA ASP A 89 15.57 4.72 9.92
C ASP A 89 15.57 4.01 8.56
N PHE A 90 15.28 4.78 7.50
CA PHE A 90 15.17 4.23 6.14
C PHE A 90 16.45 3.57 5.62
N SER A 91 17.61 3.96 6.16
CA SER A 91 18.89 3.35 5.79
C SER A 91 18.96 1.88 6.22
N LYS A 92 18.13 1.43 7.16
CA LYS A 92 18.10 0.06 7.69
C LYS A 92 17.00 -0.83 7.08
N LEU A 93 16.23 -0.32 6.12
CA LEU A 93 15.15 -1.11 5.52
C LEU A 93 15.67 -2.37 4.81
N TYR A 94 16.84 -2.27 4.18
CA TYR A 94 17.43 -3.37 3.41
C TYR A 94 17.80 -4.57 4.30
N GLU A 95 18.30 -4.33 5.52
CA GLU A 95 18.75 -5.36 6.47
C GLU A 95 17.71 -6.46 6.69
N LYS A 96 16.42 -6.08 6.70
CA LYS A 96 15.31 -7.01 6.94
C LYS A 96 14.57 -7.37 5.66
N ASN A 97 14.31 -6.41 4.77
CA ASN A 97 13.38 -6.64 3.66
C ASN A 97 13.96 -7.50 2.52
N GLY A 98 15.27 -7.51 2.31
CA GLY A 98 15.94 -8.44 1.41
C GLY A 98 15.76 -9.90 1.89
N PRO A 99 16.29 -10.25 3.08
CA PRO A 99 16.12 -11.59 3.66
C PRO A 99 14.64 -12.02 3.80
N LEU A 100 13.74 -11.09 4.14
CA LEU A 100 12.30 -11.36 4.27
C LEU A 100 11.72 -11.94 2.99
N PHE A 101 12.02 -11.34 1.83
CA PHE A 101 11.52 -11.84 0.55
C PHE A 101 12.27 -13.09 0.10
N ARG A 102 13.60 -13.11 0.24
CA ARG A 102 14.42 -14.27 -0.12
C ARG A 102 13.95 -15.54 0.58
N ASN A 103 13.77 -15.48 1.90
CA ASN A 103 13.37 -16.64 2.69
C ASN A 103 11.96 -17.12 2.33
N TYR A 104 11.02 -16.18 2.14
CA TYR A 104 9.68 -16.48 1.63
C TYR A 104 9.75 -17.20 0.28
N LEU A 105 10.50 -16.66 -0.67
CA LEU A 105 10.54 -17.19 -2.03
C LEU A 105 11.22 -18.56 -2.10
N GLU A 106 12.32 -18.75 -1.37
CA GLU A 106 12.97 -20.06 -1.21
C GLU A 106 12.00 -21.10 -0.65
N ALA A 107 11.22 -20.73 0.36
CA ALA A 107 10.25 -21.64 0.97
C ALA A 107 9.08 -21.96 0.04
N VAL A 108 8.54 -20.96 -0.66
CA VAL A 108 7.44 -21.14 -1.61
C VAL A 108 7.87 -21.96 -2.83
N ASP A 109 9.06 -21.72 -3.40
CA ASP A 109 9.59 -22.52 -4.52
C ASP A 109 9.75 -24.00 -4.15
N GLN A 110 10.14 -24.29 -2.90
CA GLN A 110 10.31 -25.66 -2.42
C GLN A 110 8.98 -26.33 -2.03
N ALA A 111 8.09 -25.61 -1.35
CA ALA A 111 6.88 -26.17 -0.76
C ALA A 111 5.69 -26.28 -1.72
N CYS A 112 5.66 -25.48 -2.79
CA CYS A 112 4.50 -25.37 -3.68
C CYS A 112 4.79 -26.02 -5.05
N PRO A 113 4.57 -27.33 -5.23
CA PRO A 113 4.92 -28.03 -6.47
C PRO A 113 4.08 -27.61 -7.69
N LYS A 114 2.92 -26.97 -7.48
CA LYS A 114 2.01 -26.48 -8.52
C LYS A 114 2.16 -24.99 -8.81
N LEU A 115 3.18 -24.33 -8.25
CA LEU A 115 3.40 -22.91 -8.42
C LEU A 115 3.53 -22.54 -9.91
N GLN A 116 2.77 -21.54 -10.34
CA GLN A 116 2.73 -21.02 -11.71
C GLN A 116 3.16 -19.56 -11.76
N ARG A 117 2.79 -18.78 -10.74
CA ARG A 117 3.08 -17.35 -10.67
C ARG A 117 3.55 -16.90 -9.30
N VAL A 118 4.58 -16.07 -9.26
CA VAL A 118 4.98 -15.28 -8.09
C VAL A 118 4.83 -13.80 -8.40
N VAL A 119 4.13 -13.05 -7.56
CA VAL A 119 4.02 -11.60 -7.66
C VAL A 119 4.78 -10.95 -6.51
N LEU A 120 5.68 -10.04 -6.84
CA LEU A 120 6.38 -9.18 -5.89
C LEU A 120 5.81 -7.76 -5.99
N GLN A 121 5.27 -7.22 -4.90
CA GLN A 121 4.99 -5.78 -4.82
C GLN A 121 6.24 -5.04 -4.35
N THR A 122 6.72 -4.10 -5.17
CA THR A 122 7.74 -3.11 -4.80
C THR A 122 7.08 -1.73 -4.69
N GLY A 123 7.44 -0.76 -5.51
CA GLY A 123 6.84 0.57 -5.52
C GLY A 123 7.64 1.61 -6.28
N GLY A 124 7.12 2.84 -6.29
CA GLY A 124 7.73 3.98 -6.97
C GLY A 124 9.18 4.28 -6.58
N LYS A 125 9.65 3.85 -5.39
CA LYS A 125 11.06 4.02 -4.97
C LYS A 125 12.05 3.29 -5.90
N HIS A 126 11.59 2.33 -6.70
CA HIS A 126 12.39 1.70 -7.77
C HIS A 126 13.03 2.75 -8.71
N TYR A 127 12.39 3.90 -8.89
CA TYR A 127 12.86 4.94 -9.81
C TYR A 127 13.84 5.93 -9.17
N GLY A 128 14.25 5.67 -7.91
CA GLY A 128 15.16 6.56 -7.18
C GLY A 128 14.53 7.90 -6.80
N ILE A 129 13.19 7.99 -6.74
CA ILE A 129 12.44 9.24 -6.54
C ILE A 129 12.83 10.04 -5.29
N GLN A 130 13.45 9.38 -4.31
CA GLN A 130 13.93 10.00 -3.07
C GLN A 130 15.33 10.62 -3.19
N PHE A 131 16.05 10.37 -4.28
CA PHE A 131 17.49 10.66 -4.40
C PHE A 131 17.84 11.46 -5.65
N ARG A 132 16.88 11.67 -6.55
CA ARG A 132 17.08 12.41 -7.80
C ARG A 132 15.82 13.15 -8.22
N GLU A 133 16.03 14.23 -8.95
CA GLU A 133 14.95 14.85 -9.71
C GLU A 133 14.53 13.94 -10.88
N LEU A 134 13.23 13.94 -11.13
CA LEU A 134 12.61 13.24 -12.24
C LEU A 134 12.45 14.20 -13.42
N THR A 135 12.89 13.76 -14.60
CA THR A 135 12.80 14.55 -15.85
C THR A 135 11.73 14.02 -16.80
N SER A 136 11.03 12.95 -16.44
CA SER A 136 9.96 12.33 -17.21
C SER A 136 9.03 11.53 -16.29
N PRO A 137 7.79 11.22 -16.73
CA PRO A 137 6.93 10.30 -16.02
C PRO A 137 7.59 8.93 -15.83
N LEU A 138 7.30 8.26 -14.73
CA LEU A 138 7.87 6.96 -14.38
C LEU A 138 7.33 5.88 -15.33
N VAL A 139 8.24 5.23 -16.06
CA VAL A 139 7.97 4.11 -16.99
C VAL A 139 8.79 2.89 -16.60
N GLU A 140 8.27 1.69 -16.85
CA GLU A 140 8.86 0.43 -16.43
C GLU A 140 10.22 0.14 -17.06
N GLU A 141 10.50 0.70 -18.24
CA GLU A 141 11.76 0.57 -18.98
C GLU A 141 12.89 1.47 -18.44
N MET A 142 12.60 2.34 -17.46
CA MET A 142 13.66 3.14 -16.84
C MET A 142 14.73 2.24 -16.23
N PRO A 143 16.03 2.53 -16.46
CA PRO A 143 17.09 1.76 -15.83
C PRO A 143 17.03 1.93 -14.32
N ARG A 144 17.49 0.91 -13.59
CA ARG A 144 17.68 1.00 -12.14
C ARG A 144 18.52 2.23 -11.81
N TYR A 145 18.10 2.97 -10.79
CA TYR A 145 18.88 4.08 -10.27
C TYR A 145 20.11 3.56 -9.53
N ASP A 146 21.29 4.06 -9.89
CA ASP A 146 22.53 3.82 -9.14
C ASP A 146 22.49 4.63 -7.85
N GLY A 147 22.02 3.98 -6.78
CA GLY A 147 21.64 4.61 -5.53
C GLY A 147 21.91 3.70 -4.33
N PRO A 148 21.55 4.17 -3.12
CA PRO A 148 21.86 3.45 -1.89
C PRO A 148 21.11 2.11 -1.79
N GLU A 149 21.69 1.16 -1.06
CA GLU A 149 21.10 -0.17 -0.77
C GLU A 149 19.72 -0.10 -0.11
N SER A 150 19.37 1.04 0.49
CA SER A 150 18.01 1.32 0.99
C SER A 150 16.90 1.14 -0.06
N ILE A 151 17.22 1.15 -1.36
CA ILE A 151 16.33 0.66 -2.43
C ILE A 151 16.47 -0.87 -2.54
N PHE A 152 16.08 -1.58 -1.49
CA PHE A 152 16.16 -3.03 -1.39
C PHE A 152 15.33 -3.79 -2.45
N TYR A 153 14.49 -3.08 -3.21
CA TYR A 153 13.71 -3.65 -4.32
C TYR A 153 14.58 -4.34 -5.36
N TYR A 154 15.80 -3.83 -5.61
CA TYR A 154 16.69 -4.44 -6.59
C TYR A 154 17.21 -5.80 -6.12
N GLU A 155 17.57 -5.92 -4.84
CA GLU A 155 17.96 -7.19 -4.22
C GLU A 155 16.80 -8.20 -4.30
N GLN A 156 15.57 -7.76 -4.01
CA GLN A 156 14.39 -8.62 -4.10
C GLN A 156 14.13 -9.08 -5.55
N GLU A 157 14.22 -8.18 -6.53
CA GLU A 157 14.10 -8.54 -7.95
C GLU A 157 15.21 -9.53 -8.37
N ASP A 158 16.45 -9.30 -7.95
CA ASP A 158 17.59 -10.16 -8.29
C ASP A 158 17.47 -11.56 -7.67
N ASP A 159 17.06 -11.65 -6.40
CA ASP A 159 16.72 -12.92 -5.74
C ASP A 159 15.59 -13.63 -6.49
N MET A 160 14.55 -12.90 -6.91
CA MET A 160 13.44 -13.47 -7.67
C MET A 160 13.91 -14.09 -8.98
N PHE A 161 14.70 -13.36 -9.75
CA PHE A 161 15.24 -13.84 -11.02
C PHE A 161 16.19 -15.02 -10.83
N ALA A 162 17.03 -14.99 -9.79
CA ALA A 162 17.97 -16.06 -9.49
C ALA A 162 17.26 -17.36 -9.07
N ILE A 163 16.24 -17.27 -8.21
CA ILE A 163 15.50 -18.44 -7.74
C ILE A 163 14.64 -19.02 -8.86
N GLN A 164 13.94 -18.18 -9.63
CA GLN A 164 13.15 -18.62 -10.79
C GLN A 164 13.96 -19.48 -11.76
N LYS A 165 15.18 -19.04 -12.10
CA LYS A 165 16.07 -19.69 -13.06
C LYS A 165 16.51 -21.10 -12.65
N ARG A 166 16.40 -21.48 -11.37
CA ARG A 166 16.83 -22.80 -10.88
C ARG A 166 15.96 -23.93 -11.43
N ARG A 167 14.65 -23.70 -11.51
CA ARG A 167 13.66 -24.70 -11.93
C ARG A 167 12.88 -24.29 -13.17
N GLN A 168 12.72 -22.99 -13.41
CA GLN A 168 11.93 -22.43 -14.52
C GLN A 168 10.51 -23.02 -14.61
N THR A 169 9.88 -23.26 -13.46
CA THR A 169 8.54 -23.88 -13.37
C THR A 169 7.42 -22.85 -13.19
N TRP A 170 7.77 -21.60 -12.88
CA TRP A 170 6.84 -20.50 -12.65
C TRP A 170 7.39 -19.20 -13.28
N SER A 171 6.49 -18.28 -13.59
CA SER A 171 6.82 -16.92 -14.07
C SER A 171 6.61 -15.88 -12.97
N TYR A 172 7.14 -14.67 -13.15
CA TYR A 172 6.95 -13.60 -12.18
C TYR A 172 6.12 -12.42 -12.70
N ASN A 173 5.65 -11.61 -11.75
CA ASN A 173 5.25 -10.23 -11.97
C ASN A 173 5.82 -9.33 -10.89
N ILE A 174 6.16 -8.09 -11.24
CA ILE A 174 6.55 -7.05 -10.29
C ILE A 174 5.53 -5.92 -10.39
N ILE A 175 4.88 -5.57 -9.29
CA ILE A 175 3.89 -4.48 -9.26
C ILE A 175 4.48 -3.29 -8.50
N ARG A 176 4.53 -2.14 -9.17
CA ARG A 176 5.15 -0.90 -8.68
C ARG A 176 4.08 0.16 -8.45
N PRO A 177 3.36 0.13 -7.31
CA PRO A 177 2.41 1.19 -6.98
C PRO A 177 3.09 2.52 -6.61
N MET A 178 2.36 3.61 -6.78
CA MET A 178 2.67 4.94 -6.29
C MET A 178 2.18 5.12 -4.83
N GLY A 179 1.92 6.35 -4.36
CA GLY A 179 1.38 6.59 -3.02
C GLY A 179 0.08 5.81 -2.81
N ILE A 180 0.04 4.92 -1.81
CA ILE A 180 -1.06 3.96 -1.65
C ILE A 180 -2.15 4.55 -0.76
N ILE A 181 -3.37 4.61 -1.33
CA ILE A 181 -4.60 4.95 -0.62
C ILE A 181 -5.36 3.65 -0.36
N GLY A 182 -5.81 3.41 0.87
CA GLY A 182 -6.59 2.22 1.17
C GLY A 182 -6.76 1.94 2.65
N TYR A 183 -7.42 0.81 2.91
CA TYR A 183 -7.69 0.30 4.24
C TYR A 183 -6.64 -0.73 4.67
N ALA A 184 -6.22 -0.66 5.92
CA ALA A 184 -5.44 -1.70 6.56
C ALA A 184 -6.07 -2.06 7.90
N SER A 185 -6.21 -3.36 8.15
CA SER A 185 -6.81 -3.91 9.37
C SER A 185 -5.98 -3.70 10.63
N GLN A 186 -4.71 -3.32 10.47
CA GLN A 186 -3.76 -3.09 11.55
C GLN A 186 -2.99 -1.80 11.26
N TYR A 187 -2.35 -1.25 12.28
CA TYR A 187 -1.32 -0.24 12.08
C TYR A 187 -0.25 -0.80 11.15
N ILE A 188 0.07 -0.04 10.11
CA ILE A 188 1.11 -0.37 9.14
C ILE A 188 2.08 0.79 9.03
N GLY A 189 3.33 0.49 8.70
CA GLY A 189 4.38 1.50 8.65
C GLY A 189 4.26 2.54 7.55
N ILE A 190 3.31 2.43 6.60
CA ILE A 190 3.02 3.50 5.61
C ILE A 190 1.51 3.49 5.33
N ASN A 191 0.79 4.53 5.77
CA ASN A 191 -0.65 4.71 5.55
C ASN A 191 -0.97 6.21 5.48
N GLU A 192 -1.39 6.71 4.32
CA GLU A 192 -1.68 8.12 4.12
C GLU A 192 -3.11 8.50 4.58
N ALA A 193 -4.06 7.58 4.42
CA ALA A 193 -5.48 7.85 4.63
C ALA A 193 -5.82 8.14 6.09
N LEU A 194 -5.41 7.25 6.99
CA LEU A 194 -5.81 7.32 8.40
C LEU A 194 -5.33 8.60 9.12
N PRO A 195 -4.03 8.98 9.10
CA PRO A 195 -3.59 10.18 9.81
C PRO A 195 -4.14 11.46 9.22
N ILE A 196 -4.39 11.52 7.91
CA ILE A 196 -5.04 12.68 7.28
C ILE A 196 -6.49 12.80 7.77
N ALA A 197 -7.27 11.72 7.79
CA ALA A 197 -8.63 11.75 8.33
C ALA A 197 -8.65 12.21 9.80
N GLN A 198 -7.75 11.68 10.62
CA GLN A 198 -7.60 12.08 12.02
C GLN A 198 -7.23 13.56 12.16
N TYR A 199 -6.32 14.08 11.33
CA TYR A 199 -5.96 15.50 11.31
C TYR A 199 -7.18 16.38 11.07
N PHE A 200 -7.97 16.10 10.03
CA PHE A 200 -9.18 16.87 9.71
C PHE A 200 -10.23 16.80 10.82
N LEU A 201 -10.50 15.61 11.36
CA LEU A 201 -11.46 15.40 12.45
C LEU A 201 -11.05 16.14 13.74
N ILE A 202 -9.76 16.12 14.09
CA ILE A 202 -9.21 16.83 15.25
C ILE A 202 -9.29 18.35 15.05
N CYS A 203 -8.92 18.85 13.87
CA CYS A 203 -9.06 20.26 13.53
C CYS A 203 -10.52 20.74 13.65
N ARG A 204 -11.47 19.93 13.16
CA ARG A 204 -12.90 20.20 13.31
C ARG A 204 -13.33 20.25 14.78
N GLU A 205 -12.98 19.26 15.58
CA GLU A 205 -13.33 19.21 17.00
C GLU A 205 -12.78 20.43 17.78
N LEU A 206 -11.59 20.89 17.40
CA LEU A 206 -10.95 22.08 17.98
C LEU A 206 -11.48 23.40 17.40
N GLY A 207 -12.33 23.36 16.36
CA GLY A 207 -12.83 24.56 15.68
C GLY A 207 -11.75 25.37 14.96
N VAL A 208 -10.64 24.73 14.57
CA VAL A 208 -9.51 25.37 13.89
C VAL A 208 -9.38 24.87 12.45
N PRO A 209 -8.97 25.73 11.50
CA PRO A 209 -8.74 25.28 10.14
C PRO A 209 -7.63 24.23 10.02
N PRO A 210 -7.83 23.17 9.21
CA PRO A 210 -6.79 22.21 8.86
C PRO A 210 -5.78 22.88 7.91
N LYS A 211 -4.68 23.39 8.47
CA LYS A 211 -3.63 24.05 7.70
C LYS A 211 -2.88 23.03 6.84
N TRP A 212 -2.53 23.41 5.61
CA TRP A 212 -1.57 22.63 4.84
C TRP A 212 -0.26 22.56 5.62
N PRO A 213 0.26 21.37 5.93
CA PRO A 213 1.41 21.27 6.81
C PRO A 213 2.74 21.38 6.04
N GLY A 214 2.72 21.34 4.70
CA GLY A 214 3.93 21.43 3.87
C GLY A 214 4.25 22.84 3.37
N THR A 215 5.17 22.91 2.41
CA THR A 215 5.52 24.14 1.67
C THR A 215 4.52 24.45 0.56
N LEU A 216 4.59 25.64 -0.03
CA LEU A 216 3.85 25.97 -1.25
C LEU A 216 4.15 25.00 -2.41
N SER A 217 5.41 24.59 -2.58
CA SER A 217 5.78 23.66 -3.65
C SER A 217 5.10 22.30 -3.51
N THR A 218 5.01 21.76 -2.29
CA THR A 218 4.31 20.49 -2.03
C THR A 218 2.79 20.64 -2.13
N TYR A 219 2.24 21.81 -1.75
CA TYR A 219 0.82 22.12 -1.90
C TYR A 219 0.35 22.13 -3.35
N LEU A 220 1.21 22.62 -4.26
CA LEU A 220 0.93 22.69 -5.70
C LEU A 220 1.44 21.48 -6.47
N ARG A 221 2.02 20.48 -5.78
CA ARG A 221 2.60 19.30 -6.42
C ARG A 221 1.50 18.43 -7.03
N VAL A 222 1.77 17.98 -8.26
CA VAL A 222 0.94 17.00 -8.98
C VAL A 222 1.45 15.60 -8.64
N GLU A 223 0.53 14.69 -8.30
CA GLU A 223 0.89 13.31 -7.96
C GLU A 223 -0.04 12.26 -8.56
N SER A 224 0.56 11.15 -8.99
CA SER A 224 -0.11 9.89 -9.22
C SER A 224 -0.27 9.13 -7.89
N GLN A 225 -1.46 8.58 -7.66
CA GLN A 225 -1.74 7.72 -6.51
C GLN A 225 -2.25 6.34 -6.93
N SER A 226 -2.20 5.39 -6.00
CA SER A 226 -2.61 4.01 -6.20
C SER A 226 -3.61 3.58 -5.13
N TYR A 227 -4.83 3.29 -5.54
CA TYR A 227 -5.87 2.76 -4.68
C TYR A 227 -5.67 1.26 -4.48
N ALA A 228 -5.67 0.78 -3.23
CA ALA A 228 -5.33 -0.60 -2.90
C ALA A 228 -6.22 -1.66 -3.61
N PRO A 229 -7.54 -1.48 -3.74
CA PRO A 229 -8.37 -2.33 -4.60
C PRO A 229 -8.00 -2.31 -6.09
N GLY A 230 -7.58 -1.16 -6.62
CA GLY A 230 -7.04 -1.05 -7.97
C GLY A 230 -5.73 -1.83 -8.14
N ILE A 231 -4.83 -1.73 -7.15
CA ILE A 231 -3.59 -2.52 -7.11
C ILE A 231 -3.92 -4.02 -7.12
N ALA A 232 -4.89 -4.45 -6.31
CA ALA A 232 -5.35 -5.84 -6.26
C ALA A 232 -5.90 -6.31 -7.61
N ASN A 233 -6.70 -5.46 -8.30
CA ASN A 233 -7.22 -5.72 -9.64
C ASN A 233 -6.07 -5.96 -10.64
N LEU A 234 -5.13 -5.02 -10.76
CA LEU A 234 -3.96 -5.16 -11.65
C LEU A 234 -3.13 -6.39 -11.29
N THR A 235 -2.88 -6.61 -10.00
CA THR A 235 -2.06 -7.70 -9.48
C THR A 235 -2.63 -9.06 -9.88
N VAL A 236 -3.92 -9.29 -9.66
CA VAL A 236 -4.58 -10.55 -10.01
C VAL A 236 -4.71 -10.71 -11.53
N TRP A 237 -5.01 -9.62 -12.24
CA TRP A 237 -5.02 -9.63 -13.71
C TRP A 237 -3.65 -10.05 -14.27
N ALA A 238 -2.57 -9.36 -13.90
CA ALA A 238 -1.22 -9.64 -14.40
C ALA A 238 -0.77 -11.07 -14.08
N ALA A 239 -1.10 -11.54 -12.87
CA ALA A 239 -0.73 -12.87 -12.42
C ALA A 239 -1.41 -14.00 -13.20
N THR A 240 -2.60 -13.72 -13.76
CA THR A 240 -3.45 -14.71 -14.45
C THR A 240 -3.42 -14.60 -15.97
N GLN A 241 -2.79 -13.57 -16.52
CA GLN A 241 -2.60 -13.44 -17.97
C GLN A 241 -1.27 -14.04 -18.44
N ASP A 242 -1.34 -14.86 -19.49
CA ASP A 242 -0.15 -15.46 -20.10
C ASP A 242 0.76 -14.42 -20.77
N CYS A 243 0.18 -13.39 -21.40
CA CYS A 243 0.95 -12.31 -22.01
C CYS A 243 1.75 -11.49 -21.00
N CYS A 244 1.40 -11.55 -19.71
CA CYS A 244 2.06 -10.80 -18.64
C CYS A 244 3.19 -11.58 -17.96
N LYS A 245 3.62 -12.73 -18.48
CA LYS A 245 4.72 -13.52 -17.89
C LYS A 245 6.03 -12.74 -17.87
N ASP A 246 6.66 -12.70 -16.69
CA ASP A 246 7.99 -12.15 -16.47
C ASP A 246 8.08 -10.64 -16.72
N GLU A 247 7.00 -9.93 -16.36
CA GLU A 247 6.84 -8.50 -16.59
C GLU A 247 6.68 -7.70 -15.29
N ALA A 248 7.27 -6.50 -15.28
CA ALA A 248 6.98 -5.46 -14.30
C ALA A 248 5.92 -4.49 -14.83
N PHE A 249 5.00 -4.06 -13.94
CA PHE A 249 3.97 -3.08 -14.23
C PHE A 249 3.89 -2.01 -13.15
N ASN A 250 3.79 -0.76 -13.57
CA ASN A 250 3.37 0.34 -12.72
C ASN A 250 1.88 0.25 -12.43
N HIS A 251 1.51 0.69 -11.23
CA HIS A 251 0.12 1.00 -10.91
C HIS A 251 -0.03 2.48 -10.59
N PHE A 252 -1.01 3.11 -11.20
CA PHE A 252 -1.61 4.36 -10.75
C PHE A 252 -3.09 4.37 -11.17
N ASN A 253 -3.93 5.18 -10.50
CA ASN A 253 -5.40 5.12 -10.63
C ASN A 253 -5.95 5.46 -12.03
N GLY A 254 -5.21 6.21 -12.84
CA GLY A 254 -5.64 6.66 -14.16
C GLY A 254 -5.81 8.18 -14.28
N ASP A 255 -5.83 8.89 -13.14
CA ASP A 255 -5.83 10.34 -12.99
C ASP A 255 -4.70 10.81 -12.03
N VAL A 256 -4.69 12.11 -11.70
CA VAL A 256 -3.71 12.73 -10.79
C VAL A 256 -4.41 13.65 -9.80
N ILE A 257 -3.76 13.89 -8.66
CA ILE A 257 -4.15 14.95 -7.72
C ILE A 257 -3.26 16.18 -7.87
N VAL A 258 -3.78 17.30 -7.39
CA VAL A 258 -2.96 18.40 -6.86
C VAL A 258 -3.32 18.50 -5.40
N TRP A 259 -2.33 18.53 -4.50
CA TRP A 259 -2.59 18.54 -3.05
C TRP A 259 -3.53 19.67 -2.62
N LYS A 260 -3.41 20.86 -3.22
CA LYS A 260 -4.36 21.97 -3.02
C LYS A 260 -5.82 21.55 -3.21
N PHE A 261 -6.14 20.89 -4.32
CA PHE A 261 -7.50 20.51 -4.64
C PHE A 261 -7.99 19.38 -3.74
N LEU A 262 -7.13 18.39 -3.49
CA LEU A 262 -7.44 17.30 -2.55
C LEU A 262 -7.68 17.84 -1.14
N TRP A 263 -6.86 18.76 -0.65
CA TRP A 263 -6.98 19.31 0.70
C TRP A 263 -8.30 20.07 0.91
N HIS A 264 -8.73 20.86 -0.09
CA HIS A 264 -10.02 21.53 -0.06
C HIS A 264 -11.18 20.53 -0.11
N PHE A 265 -11.10 19.53 -1.00
CA PHE A 265 -12.09 18.45 -1.09
C PHE A 265 -12.25 17.68 0.23
N LEU A 266 -11.13 17.39 0.91
CA LEU A 266 -11.13 16.72 2.20
C LEU A 266 -11.68 17.60 3.32
N ALA A 267 -11.39 18.90 3.32
CA ALA A 267 -11.97 19.84 4.28
C ALA A 267 -13.50 19.85 4.21
N ASP A 268 -14.04 19.88 2.98
CA ASP A 268 -15.47 19.82 2.74
C ASP A 268 -16.05 18.47 3.19
N TYR A 269 -15.42 17.34 2.81
CA TYR A 269 -15.89 16.00 3.20
C TYR A 269 -15.95 15.82 4.73
N PHE A 270 -14.95 16.32 5.46
CA PHE A 270 -14.91 16.22 6.92
C PHE A 270 -15.66 17.34 7.64
N ASN A 271 -16.33 18.27 6.94
CA ASN A 271 -16.94 19.46 7.55
C ASN A 271 -15.96 20.25 8.43
N ALA A 272 -14.69 20.30 8.04
CA ALA A 272 -13.66 21.04 8.76
C ALA A 272 -13.67 22.52 8.30
N PRO A 273 -13.47 23.49 9.21
CA PRO A 273 -13.54 24.90 8.85
C PRO A 273 -12.43 25.25 7.85
N LEU A 274 -12.79 25.69 6.64
CA LEU A 274 -11.81 26.21 5.68
C LEU A 274 -11.28 27.56 6.17
N GLY A 275 -9.98 27.62 6.43
CA GLY A 275 -9.27 28.87 6.74
C GLY A 275 -9.00 29.67 5.46
N SER A 276 -8.77 30.97 5.60
CA SER A 276 -8.44 31.84 4.46
C SER A 276 -6.96 31.85 4.09
N SER A 277 -6.10 31.15 4.84
CA SER A 277 -4.64 31.17 4.64
C SER A 277 -4.18 29.96 3.82
N GLU A 278 -4.00 30.15 2.52
CA GLU A 278 -3.21 29.24 1.69
C GLU A 278 -1.70 29.42 1.99
N PRO A 279 -0.87 28.38 1.80
CA PRO A 279 0.58 28.52 1.91
C PRO A 279 1.13 29.52 0.87
N THR A 280 2.21 30.19 1.25
CA THR A 280 2.97 31.15 0.44
C THR A 280 4.42 30.68 0.30
N GLU A 281 5.23 31.39 -0.49
CA GLU A 281 6.67 31.15 -0.63
C GLU A 281 7.44 31.18 0.70
N THR A 282 6.91 31.86 1.72
CA THR A 282 7.52 31.98 3.05
C THR A 282 6.86 31.06 4.08
N THR A 283 6.00 30.14 3.65
CA THR A 283 5.35 29.19 4.57
C THR A 283 6.30 28.07 4.91
N GLU A 284 6.69 28.04 6.19
CA GLU A 284 7.49 26.97 6.75
C GLU A 284 6.64 25.72 7.02
N PRO A 285 7.18 24.52 6.77
CA PRO A 285 6.48 23.28 7.05
C PRO A 285 6.23 23.10 8.55
N MET A 286 5.10 22.49 8.87
CA MET A 286 4.74 22.04 10.21
C MET A 286 5.28 20.63 10.46
N ASP A 287 5.86 20.42 11.64
CA ASP A 287 6.18 19.08 12.12
C ASP A 287 4.88 18.43 12.66
N MET A 288 4.38 17.45 11.92
CA MET A 288 3.14 16.74 12.25
C MET A 288 3.30 15.81 13.45
N LEU A 289 4.50 15.26 13.69
CA LEU A 289 4.77 14.50 14.90
C LEU A 289 4.66 15.42 16.12
N GLU A 290 5.30 16.60 16.07
CA GLU A 290 5.21 17.58 17.16
C GLU A 290 3.76 18.03 17.37
N TRP A 291 3.05 18.35 16.28
CA TRP A 291 1.65 18.78 16.34
C TRP A 291 0.73 17.74 17.00
N ALA A 292 1.01 16.45 16.81
CA ALA A 292 0.18 15.35 17.30
C ALA A 292 0.39 14.97 18.78
N LYS A 293 1.50 15.39 19.42
CA LYS A 293 1.91 14.93 20.76
C LYS A 293 0.86 15.14 21.86
N ASP A 294 0.10 16.21 21.77
CA ASP A 294 -0.94 16.62 22.74
C ASP A 294 -2.37 16.35 22.22
N LYS A 295 -2.53 15.68 21.07
CA LYS A 295 -3.85 15.51 20.42
C LYS A 295 -4.56 14.20 20.76
N ARG A 296 -3.89 13.27 21.44
CA ARG A 296 -4.53 12.01 21.91
C ARG A 296 -5.81 12.26 22.73
N PRO A 297 -5.84 13.15 23.74
CA PRO A 297 -7.08 13.41 24.50
C PRO A 297 -8.23 13.96 23.63
N VAL A 298 -7.90 14.71 22.57
CA VAL A 298 -8.90 15.23 21.63
C VAL A 298 -9.47 14.08 20.79
N TRP A 299 -8.62 13.19 20.29
CA TRP A 299 -9.05 11.99 19.57
C TRP A 299 -9.96 11.10 20.42
N GLU A 300 -9.58 10.83 21.67
CA GLU A 300 -10.39 10.04 22.60
C GLU A 300 -11.76 10.67 22.84
N SER A 301 -11.85 12.00 22.95
CA SER A 301 -13.12 12.73 23.03
C SER A 301 -13.98 12.55 21.77
N ILE A 302 -13.38 12.63 20.58
CA ILE A 302 -14.09 12.43 19.29
C ILE A 302 -14.68 11.02 19.23
N VAL A 303 -13.87 10.02 19.54
CA VAL A 303 -14.27 8.61 19.50
C VAL A 303 -15.35 8.31 20.53
N ALA A 304 -15.24 8.85 21.74
CA ALA A 304 -16.26 8.69 22.79
C ALA A 304 -17.63 9.27 22.39
N LYS A 305 -17.64 10.33 21.58
CA LYS A 305 -18.88 10.98 21.09
C LYS A 305 -19.49 10.29 19.88
N ASN A 306 -18.65 9.84 18.94
CA ASN A 306 -19.09 9.50 17.57
C ASN A 306 -18.81 8.04 17.17
N GLY A 307 -18.22 7.24 18.07
CA GLY A 307 -17.69 5.91 17.75
C GLY A 307 -16.32 6.00 17.07
N GLY A 308 -15.68 4.84 16.87
CA GLY A 308 -14.31 4.75 16.38
C GLY A 308 -13.43 3.97 17.35
N ASP A 309 -12.12 3.97 17.08
CA ASP A 309 -11.13 3.26 17.90
C ASP A 309 -10.13 4.27 18.52
N PRO A 310 -10.07 4.40 19.86
CA PRO A 310 -9.09 5.28 20.50
C PRO A 310 -7.63 4.85 20.25
N ASP A 311 -7.39 3.55 20.02
CA ASP A 311 -6.07 2.99 19.77
C ASP A 311 -5.60 3.22 18.33
N ALA A 312 -6.47 3.70 17.43
CA ALA A 312 -6.09 4.09 16.08
C ALA A 312 -5.19 5.34 16.03
N PHE A 313 -5.11 6.13 17.12
CA PHE A 313 -4.25 7.31 17.17
C PHE A 313 -2.80 6.93 17.51
N GLN A 314 -1.94 6.98 16.49
CA GLN A 314 -0.53 6.59 16.59
C GLN A 314 0.37 7.76 16.17
N LEU A 315 1.27 8.19 17.06
CA LEU A 315 2.19 9.31 16.79
C LEU A 315 3.07 9.03 15.58
N ASP A 316 3.48 7.78 15.40
CA ASP A 316 4.31 7.36 14.25
C ASP A 316 3.58 7.57 12.91
N SER A 317 2.24 7.50 12.83
CA SER A 317 1.51 7.86 11.61
C SER A 317 1.66 9.33 11.23
N PHE A 318 1.71 10.23 12.22
CA PHE A 318 1.94 11.65 11.97
C PHE A 318 3.42 11.94 11.66
N ALA A 319 4.37 11.20 12.26
CA ALA A 319 5.76 11.26 11.86
C ALA A 319 5.96 10.86 10.38
N LEU A 320 5.18 9.90 9.88
CA LEU A 320 5.20 9.53 8.47
C LEU A 320 4.66 10.64 7.56
N MET A 321 3.66 11.43 8.00
CA MET A 321 3.22 12.62 7.25
C MET A 321 4.37 13.58 6.99
N ASN A 322 5.32 13.71 7.92
CA ASN A 322 6.51 14.50 7.66
C ASN A 322 7.26 13.95 6.45
N TRP A 323 7.44 12.63 6.34
CA TRP A 323 8.17 12.03 5.23
C TRP A 323 7.54 12.26 3.84
N TYR A 324 6.20 12.14 3.71
CA TYR A 324 5.55 12.29 2.39
C TYR A 324 4.98 13.69 2.10
N ILE A 325 4.77 14.54 3.12
CA ILE A 325 4.23 15.91 2.99
C ILE A 325 5.25 17.00 3.42
N THR A 326 5.93 16.89 4.58
CA THR A 326 6.53 18.05 5.28
C THR A 326 7.95 17.85 5.84
N PRO A 327 8.87 17.25 5.07
CA PRO A 327 9.69 18.11 4.23
C PRO A 327 10.04 17.40 2.92
N SER A 328 9.03 16.90 2.20
CA SER A 328 9.27 16.07 1.03
C SER A 328 10.29 16.73 0.08
N GLU A 329 11.47 16.10 -0.03
CA GLU A 329 12.55 16.58 -0.90
C GLU A 329 12.15 16.55 -2.38
N MET A 330 11.07 15.82 -2.69
CA MET A 330 10.46 15.72 -3.99
C MET A 330 9.63 16.98 -4.30
N LYS A 331 10.29 17.99 -4.85
CA LYS A 331 9.64 19.25 -5.25
C LYS A 331 9.00 19.18 -6.64
N THR A 332 9.32 18.15 -7.42
CA THR A 332 8.83 17.96 -8.79
C THR A 332 7.55 17.13 -8.84
N PRO A 333 6.77 17.21 -9.94
CA PRO A 333 5.63 16.32 -10.16
C PRO A 333 6.03 14.85 -10.06
N PHE A 334 5.24 14.08 -9.32
CA PHE A 334 5.41 12.64 -9.16
C PHE A 334 4.37 11.92 -10.01
N ILE A 335 4.70 11.71 -11.28
CA ILE A 335 3.74 11.19 -12.27
C ILE A 335 4.24 9.86 -12.80
N SER A 336 3.39 8.85 -12.78
CA SER A 336 3.63 7.54 -13.40
C SER A 336 2.67 7.32 -14.58
N THR A 337 2.86 6.22 -15.30
CA THR A 337 1.94 5.79 -16.36
C THR A 337 1.64 4.30 -16.22
N VAL A 338 0.44 3.90 -16.66
CA VAL A 338 -0.01 2.50 -16.78
C VAL A 338 -0.10 2.12 -18.26
N HIS A 339 0.59 2.87 -19.15
CA HIS A 339 0.54 2.64 -20.58
C HIS A 339 0.93 1.21 -20.95
N LYS A 340 1.95 0.64 -20.29
CA LYS A 340 2.38 -0.75 -20.49
C LYS A 340 1.29 -1.75 -20.10
N ALA A 341 0.68 -1.61 -18.93
CA ALA A 341 -0.43 -2.48 -18.53
C ALA A 341 -1.62 -2.36 -19.53
N ARG A 342 -1.92 -1.14 -19.99
CA ARG A 342 -2.96 -0.89 -21.01
C ARG A 342 -2.64 -1.52 -22.36
N SER A 343 -1.39 -1.46 -22.81
CA SER A 343 -0.99 -2.10 -24.07
C SER A 343 -1.06 -3.64 -24.00
N PHE A 344 -1.00 -4.21 -22.79
CA PHE A 344 -1.22 -5.63 -22.53
C PHE A 344 -2.70 -5.99 -22.32
N GLY A 345 -3.61 -4.99 -22.28
CA GLY A 345 -5.06 -5.18 -22.23
C GLY A 345 -5.74 -4.84 -20.90
N TRP A 346 -5.01 -4.33 -19.91
CA TRP A 346 -5.61 -3.88 -18.63
C TRP A 346 -6.30 -2.51 -18.82
N THR A 347 -7.58 -2.41 -18.44
CA THR A 347 -8.40 -1.20 -18.72
C THR A 347 -9.07 -0.60 -17.48
N HIS A 348 -8.83 -1.18 -16.31
CA HIS A 348 -9.35 -0.66 -15.04
C HIS A 348 -8.78 0.73 -14.76
N HIS A 349 -9.60 1.56 -14.12
CA HIS A 349 -9.22 2.87 -13.60
C HIS A 349 -10.10 3.18 -12.39
N ASP A 350 -9.57 3.98 -11.49
CA ASP A 350 -10.26 4.46 -10.30
C ASP A 350 -10.24 6.00 -10.32
N ASP A 351 -11.31 6.64 -9.88
CA ASP A 351 -11.29 8.08 -9.57
C ASP A 351 -10.54 8.26 -8.25
N THR A 352 -9.47 9.06 -8.25
CA THR A 352 -8.63 9.21 -7.05
C THR A 352 -9.37 9.89 -5.90
N TYR A 353 -10.23 10.87 -6.17
CA TYR A 353 -10.98 11.58 -5.12
C TYR A 353 -12.02 10.66 -4.47
N GLU A 354 -12.75 9.88 -5.27
CA GLU A 354 -13.64 8.84 -4.74
C GLU A 354 -12.88 7.76 -3.97
N SER A 355 -11.68 7.39 -4.42
CA SER A 355 -10.84 6.39 -3.76
C SER A 355 -10.46 6.79 -2.33
N TRP A 356 -10.18 8.08 -2.10
CA TRP A 356 -9.99 8.64 -0.75
C TRP A 356 -11.23 8.46 0.12
N LEU A 357 -12.41 8.82 -0.40
CA LEU A 357 -13.66 8.68 0.35
C LEU A 357 -13.99 7.22 0.66
N LYS A 358 -13.78 6.33 -0.31
CA LYS A 358 -13.96 4.88 -0.16
C LYS A 358 -13.01 4.32 0.91
N ALA A 359 -11.75 4.75 0.92
CA ALA A 359 -10.80 4.34 1.96
C ALA A 359 -11.24 4.78 3.36
N PHE A 360 -11.69 6.04 3.53
CA PHE A 360 -12.26 6.48 4.82
C PHE A 360 -13.50 5.68 5.20
N LYS A 361 -14.37 5.39 4.23
CA LYS A 361 -15.57 4.59 4.45
C LYS A 361 -15.22 3.17 4.90
N SER A 362 -14.17 2.55 4.37
CA SER A 362 -13.66 1.26 4.85
C SER A 362 -13.22 1.34 6.31
N TYR A 363 -12.47 2.38 6.71
CA TYR A 363 -12.10 2.57 8.12
C TYR A 363 -13.32 2.81 9.03
N GLN A 364 -14.34 3.53 8.54
CA GLN A 364 -15.60 3.73 9.27
C GLN A 364 -16.37 2.42 9.44
N ASN A 365 -16.51 1.65 8.37
CA ASN A 365 -17.18 0.34 8.40
C ASN A 365 -16.45 -0.65 9.31
N ALA A 366 -15.13 -0.51 9.44
CA ALA A 366 -14.31 -1.28 10.38
C ALA A 366 -14.35 -0.75 11.83
N GLY A 367 -15.06 0.35 12.10
CA GLY A 367 -15.14 0.96 13.44
C GLY A 367 -13.86 1.67 13.88
N VAL A 368 -12.93 1.98 12.97
CA VAL A 368 -11.67 2.67 13.26
C VAL A 368 -11.85 4.17 13.26
N LEU A 369 -12.53 4.70 12.24
CA LEU A 369 -12.86 6.12 12.12
C LEU A 369 -14.33 6.37 12.49
N PRO A 370 -14.66 7.51 13.13
CA PRO A 370 -16.04 7.98 13.22
C PRO A 370 -16.59 8.37 11.84
N ALA A 371 -17.92 8.42 11.71
CA ALA A 371 -18.55 9.08 10.58
C ALA A 371 -18.21 10.58 10.56
N PRO A 372 -18.13 11.23 9.38
CA PRO A 372 -17.87 12.66 9.26
C PRO A 372 -19.06 13.49 9.73
#